data_AF-A0A1V5L8J9-F1
#
_entry.id   AF-A0A1V5L8J9-F1
#
_cell.length_a   1.000
_cell.length_b   1.000
_cell.length_c   1.000
_cell.angle_alpha   90.00
_cell.angle_beta   90.00
_cell.angle_gamma   90.00
#
_symmetry.space_group_name_H-M   'P 1'
#
loop_
_entity.id
_entity.type
_entity.pdbx_description
1 polymer ?
#
loop_
_entity_poly.entity_id
_entity_poly.type
_entity_poly.pdbx_seq_one_letter_code
_entity_poly.pdbx_strand_id
1 'polypeptide(L)'
;MVGNDKKAVEKIKIMPMFLGMALGVLLGVVPFILPGGDMSIKLGLAGGPLIMAIILARVGNLGPIIWYLPQTVNFALREFGLVLFLGVIGITSGPKFFEILAYGDGLKWVMLGLTITLIPAIIMGIVARFFFKENFLTIAGLISGSYMNTSALAFSNGLSPSQAATMAYASVYPLATLLTILVPQIVVFFVKLIG
;
A
#
# COMPACT_ATOMS: atom_id res chain seq x y z
N MET A 1 24.02 -22.15 -15.84
CA MET A 1 24.57 -21.31 -14.76
C MET A 1 25.07 -20.01 -15.37
N VAL A 2 24.20 -19.00 -15.44
CA VAL A 2 24.57 -17.61 -15.79
C VAL A 2 24.16 -16.84 -14.53
N GLY A 3 25.06 -16.28 -13.72
CA GLY A 3 26.35 -15.67 -14.04
C GLY A 3 26.43 -14.31 -13.37
N ASN A 4 25.91 -14.23 -12.14
CA ASN A 4 26.37 -13.40 -11.01
C ASN A 4 27.14 -12.11 -11.35
N ASP A 5 26.43 -11.13 -11.91
CA ASP A 5 26.94 -9.76 -11.89
C ASP A 5 26.37 -9.00 -10.69
N LYS A 6 26.83 -9.39 -9.49
CA LYS A 6 26.51 -8.69 -8.23
C LYS A 6 26.92 -7.21 -8.28
N LYS A 7 27.80 -6.82 -9.21
CA LYS A 7 28.26 -5.44 -9.43
C LYS A 7 27.29 -4.60 -10.27
N ALA A 8 26.45 -5.21 -11.10
CA ALA A 8 25.38 -4.49 -11.81
C ALA A 8 24.22 -4.08 -10.89
N VAL A 9 24.03 -4.80 -9.77
CA VAL A 9 23.08 -4.49 -8.69
C VAL A 9 23.53 -3.29 -7.83
N GLU A 10 24.84 -3.00 -7.83
CA GLU A 10 25.46 -1.97 -7.01
C GLU A 10 25.48 -0.58 -7.65
N LYS A 11 25.28 -0.49 -8.98
CA LYS A 11 25.04 0.81 -9.63
C LYS A 11 23.59 1.20 -9.43
N ILE A 12 23.36 2.18 -8.56
CA ILE A 12 22.08 2.86 -8.38
C ILE A 12 21.64 3.41 -9.74
N LYS A 13 20.81 2.65 -10.47
CA LYS A 13 20.13 3.12 -11.67
C LYS A 13 18.78 3.65 -11.20
N ILE A 14 18.69 4.96 -10.96
CA ILE A 14 17.44 5.62 -10.55
C ILE A 14 16.51 5.82 -11.76
N MET A 15 17.08 5.86 -12.97
CA MET A 15 16.34 6.03 -14.23
C MET A 15 15.13 5.08 -14.41
N PRO A 16 15.25 3.75 -14.21
CA PRO A 16 14.13 2.82 -14.32
C PRO A 16 13.02 3.11 -13.30
N MET A 17 13.36 3.61 -12.11
CA MET A 17 12.39 3.95 -11.08
C MET A 17 11.54 5.15 -11.50
N PHE A 18 12.17 6.23 -11.95
CA PHE A 18 11.44 7.40 -12.46
C PHE A 18 10.61 7.07 -13.69
N LEU A 19 11.15 6.26 -14.62
CA LEU A 19 10.40 5.84 -15.80
C LEU A 19 9.19 4.98 -15.41
N GLY A 20 9.36 4.03 -14.49
CA GLY A 20 8.29 3.17 -13.99
C GLY A 20 7.20 3.96 -13.26
N MET A 21 7.59 4.92 -12.43
CA MET A 21 6.65 5.85 -11.78
C MET A 21 5.94 6.75 -12.79
N ALA A 22 6.65 7.31 -13.77
CA ALA A 22 6.06 8.16 -14.80
C ALA A 22 5.03 7.38 -15.64
N LEU A 23 5.40 6.19 -16.12
CA LEU A 23 4.48 5.30 -16.84
C LEU A 23 3.29 4.89 -15.95
N GLY A 24 3.55 4.64 -14.67
CA GLY A 24 2.54 4.37 -13.66
C GLY A 24 1.53 5.48 -13.51
N VAL A 25 1.99 6.72 -13.34
CA VAL A 25 1.13 7.91 -13.21
C VAL A 25 0.37 8.13 -14.51
N LEU A 26 1.02 8.01 -15.67
CA LEU A 26 0.35 8.11 -16.97
C LEU A 26 -0.79 7.10 -17.08
N LEU A 27 -0.53 5.83 -16.76
CA LEU A 27 -1.55 4.78 -16.76
C LEU A 27 -2.66 5.06 -15.72
N GLY A 28 -2.31 5.64 -14.57
CA GLY A 28 -3.24 6.02 -13.51
C GLY A 28 -4.20 7.16 -13.87
N VAL A 29 -3.74 8.06 -14.74
CA VAL A 29 -4.51 9.23 -15.20
C VAL A 29 -5.47 8.88 -16.35
N VAL A 30 -5.19 7.81 -17.11
CA VAL A 30 -6.07 7.34 -18.19
C VAL A 30 -7.45 6.98 -17.61
N PRO A 31 -8.52 7.69 -18.01
CA PRO A 31 -9.87 7.36 -17.56
C PRO A 31 -10.34 6.07 -18.26
N PHE A 32 -10.61 5.03 -17.49
CA PHE A 32 -11.33 3.86 -17.98
C PHE A 32 -12.82 4.13 -17.92
N ILE A 33 -13.47 4.15 -19.09
CA ILE A 33 -14.92 4.29 -19.22
C ILE A 33 -15.51 2.88 -19.16
N LEU A 34 -16.32 2.61 -18.13
CA LEU A 34 -17.00 1.32 -18.01
C LEU A 34 -18.13 1.25 -19.07
N PRO A 35 -18.34 0.11 -19.76
CA PRO A 35 -19.44 0.00 -20.72
C PRO A 35 -20.77 0.13 -19.98
N GLY A 36 -21.48 1.26 -20.16
CA GLY A 36 -22.81 1.50 -19.58
C GLY A 36 -22.97 2.70 -18.63
N GLY A 37 -22.01 3.63 -18.52
CA GLY A 37 -22.26 4.86 -17.76
C GLY A 37 -21.30 6.03 -18.02
N ASP A 38 -21.77 7.25 -17.76
CA ASP A 38 -21.04 8.53 -17.94
C ASP A 38 -19.88 8.76 -16.93
N MET A 39 -19.49 7.72 -16.18
CA MET A 39 -18.50 7.83 -15.11
C MET A 39 -17.15 7.26 -15.54
N SER A 40 -16.17 8.16 -15.65
CA SER A 40 -14.77 7.79 -15.89
C SER A 40 -14.13 7.28 -14.59
N ILE A 41 -13.82 5.99 -14.53
CA ILE A 41 -13.04 5.40 -13.44
C ILE A 41 -11.56 5.69 -13.69
N LYS A 42 -10.93 6.44 -12.78
CA LYS A 42 -9.50 6.69 -12.80
C LYS A 42 -8.82 5.81 -11.77
N LEU A 43 -7.78 5.07 -12.18
CA LEU A 43 -6.94 4.30 -11.26
C LEU A 43 -6.19 5.19 -10.26
N GLY A 44 -6.02 6.47 -10.60
CA GLY A 44 -5.46 7.49 -9.72
C GLY A 44 -3.95 7.36 -9.56
N LEU A 45 -3.39 8.24 -8.74
CA LEU A 45 -1.95 8.35 -8.52
C LEU A 45 -1.35 7.16 -7.74
N ALA A 46 -2.20 6.32 -7.12
CA ALA A 46 -1.76 5.11 -6.42
C ALA A 46 -1.95 3.84 -7.28
N GLY A 47 -3.08 3.69 -7.98
CA GLY A 47 -3.41 2.46 -8.71
C GLY A 47 -2.58 2.28 -9.98
N GLY A 48 -2.37 3.37 -10.72
CA GLY A 48 -1.56 3.33 -11.95
C GLY A 48 -0.12 2.84 -11.71
N PRO A 49 0.62 3.45 -10.77
CA PRO A 49 1.96 2.97 -10.39
C PRO A 49 1.98 1.55 -9.87
N LEU A 50 0.96 1.10 -9.12
CA LEU A 50 0.91 -0.28 -8.63
C LEU A 50 0.76 -1.29 -9.77
N ILE A 51 -0.17 -1.07 -10.70
CA ILE A 51 -0.36 -1.95 -11.87
C ILE A 51 0.91 -1.96 -12.72
N MET A 52 1.47 -0.79 -13.01
CA MET A 52 2.72 -0.71 -13.77
C MET A 52 3.88 -1.38 -13.05
N ALA A 53 3.99 -1.26 -11.73
CA ALA A 53 5.01 -1.95 -10.94
C ALA A 53 4.88 -3.48 -11.06
N ILE A 54 3.66 -4.02 -11.03
CA ILE A 54 3.42 -5.46 -11.20
C ILE A 54 3.81 -5.92 -12.62
N ILE A 55 3.42 -5.16 -13.64
CA ILE A 55 3.78 -5.45 -15.05
C ILE A 55 5.29 -5.43 -15.24
N LEU A 56 5.96 -4.35 -14.79
CA LEU A 56 7.41 -4.20 -14.92
C LEU A 56 8.18 -5.23 -14.10
N ALA A 57 7.69 -5.58 -12.89
CA ALA A 57 8.26 -6.64 -12.08
C ALA A 57 8.16 -8.01 -12.78
N ARG A 58 7.08 -8.28 -13.52
CA ARG A 58 6.92 -9.51 -14.30
C ARG A 58 7.83 -9.53 -15.54
N VAL A 59 8.01 -8.39 -16.19
CA VAL A 59 8.93 -8.27 -17.34
C VAL A 59 10.39 -8.42 -16.89
N GLY A 60 10.71 -8.03 -15.65
CA GLY A 60 11.99 -8.28 -15.00
C GLY A 60 13.10 -7.34 -15.49
N ASN A 61 13.59 -7.56 -16.71
CA ASN A 61 14.62 -6.73 -17.35
C ASN A 61 14.24 -6.44 -18.81
N LEU A 62 14.31 -5.18 -19.22
CA LEU A 62 14.19 -4.76 -20.62
C LEU A 62 15.57 -4.26 -21.09
N GLY A 63 16.36 -5.16 -21.70
CA GLY A 63 17.71 -4.84 -22.19
C GLY A 63 18.64 -4.38 -21.05
N PRO A 64 19.25 -3.17 -21.10
CA PRO A 64 20.16 -2.66 -20.05
C PRO A 64 19.44 -2.07 -18.82
N ILE A 65 18.11 -1.98 -18.86
CA ILE A 65 17.25 -1.42 -17.81
C ILE A 65 16.82 -2.56 -16.88
N ILE A 66 17.33 -2.50 -15.65
CA ILE A 66 16.97 -3.41 -14.57
C ILE A 66 15.86 -2.72 -13.77
N TRP A 67 14.66 -3.30 -13.74
CA TRP A 67 13.50 -2.72 -13.03
C TRP A 67 13.52 -3.01 -11.53
N TYR A 68 14.60 -3.60 -11.03
CA TYR A 68 14.81 -3.90 -9.61
C TYR A 68 15.44 -2.72 -8.89
N LEU A 69 14.85 -2.33 -7.77
CA LEU A 69 15.38 -1.29 -6.90
C LEU A 69 16.20 -1.91 -5.77
N PRO A 70 17.48 -1.52 -5.57
CA PRO A 70 18.27 -1.99 -4.44
C PRO A 70 17.57 -1.70 -3.11
N GLN A 71 17.60 -2.65 -2.17
CA GLN A 71 16.85 -2.57 -0.91
C GLN A 71 17.19 -1.31 -0.10
N THR A 72 18.46 -0.89 -0.08
CA THR A 72 18.92 0.33 0.61
C THR A 72 18.29 1.59 0.03
N VAL A 73 18.14 1.68 -1.29
CA VAL A 73 17.52 2.82 -1.98
C VAL A 73 16.03 2.86 -1.68
N ASN A 74 15.37 1.70 -1.73
CA ASN A 74 13.95 1.59 -1.39
C ASN A 74 13.67 2.05 0.05
N PHE A 75 14.50 1.60 1.01
CA PHE A 75 14.37 2.01 2.40
C PHE A 75 14.55 3.52 2.56
N ALA A 76 15.64 4.09 2.03
CA ALA A 76 15.90 5.53 2.13
C ALA A 76 14.77 6.38 1.53
N LEU A 77 14.26 6.01 0.34
CA LEU A 77 13.16 6.73 -0.31
C LEU A 77 11.85 6.60 0.45
N ARG A 78 11.54 5.41 1.00
CA ARG A 78 10.34 5.20 1.79
C ARG A 78 10.37 6.04 3.07
N GLU A 79 11.48 6.03 3.81
CA GLU A 79 11.62 6.83 5.03
C GLU A 79 11.54 8.33 4.72
N PHE A 80 12.21 8.79 3.66
CA PHE A 80 12.12 10.19 3.24
C PHE A 80 10.68 10.60 2.86
N GLY A 81 9.98 9.78 2.08
CA GLY A 81 8.60 10.02 1.70
C GLY A 81 7.65 10.03 2.89
N LEU A 82 7.82 9.10 3.84
CA LEU A 82 7.03 9.03 5.07
C LEU A 82 7.22 10.29 5.93
N VAL A 83 8.45 10.75 6.12
CA VAL A 83 8.72 11.97 6.91
C VAL A 83 8.07 13.19 6.28
N LEU A 84 8.18 13.37 4.96
CA LEU A 84 7.53 14.46 4.25
C LEU A 84 6.00 14.38 4.35
N PHE A 85 5.44 13.19 4.13
CA PHE A 85 4.00 12.96 4.20
C PHE A 85 3.44 13.24 5.60
N LEU A 86 4.07 12.71 6.64
CA LEU A 86 3.69 12.94 8.04
C LEU A 86 3.85 14.42 8.42
N GLY A 87 4.90 15.09 7.94
CA GLY A 87 5.11 16.52 8.15
C GLY A 87 3.98 17.36 7.55
N VAL A 88 3.60 17.09 6.28
CA VAL A 88 2.49 17.78 5.62
C VAL A 88 1.17 17.52 6.34
N ILE A 89 0.85 16.27 6.67
CA ILE A 89 -0.39 15.95 7.40
C ILE A 89 -0.42 16.66 8.76
N GLY A 90 0.69 16.63 9.50
CA GLY A 90 0.79 17.29 10.80
C GLY A 90 0.52 18.79 10.73
N ILE A 91 1.12 19.48 9.75
CA ILE A 91 0.91 20.92 9.53
C ILE A 91 -0.52 21.20 9.08
N THR A 92 -1.09 20.38 8.20
CA THR A 92 -2.42 20.61 7.61
C THR A 92 -3.56 20.31 8.59
N SER A 93 -3.41 19.27 9.41
CA SER A 93 -4.43 18.82 10.36
C SER A 93 -4.28 19.43 11.76
N GLY A 94 -3.07 19.89 12.12
CA GLY A 94 -2.74 20.42 13.45
C GLY A 94 -3.65 21.55 13.96
N PRO A 95 -3.94 22.60 13.17
CA PRO A 95 -4.76 23.72 13.63
C PRO A 95 -6.18 23.31 14.05
N LYS A 96 -6.79 22.35 13.35
CA LYS A 96 -8.15 21.87 13.62
C LYS A 96 -8.18 20.75 14.66
N PHE A 97 -7.04 20.15 14.99
CA PHE A 97 -6.97 18.98 15.86
C PHE A 97 -7.51 19.27 17.26
N PHE A 98 -7.00 20.32 17.91
CA PHE A 98 -7.44 20.68 19.27
C PHE A 98 -8.87 21.19 19.30
N GLU A 99 -9.30 21.91 18.27
CA GLU A 99 -10.69 22.38 18.13
C GLU A 99 -11.68 21.21 18.07
N ILE A 100 -11.42 20.24 17.18
CA ILE A 100 -12.26 19.04 17.02
C ILE A 100 -12.22 18.17 18.28
N LEU A 101 -11.06 18.07 18.94
CA LEU A 101 -10.88 17.22 20.12
C LEU A 101 -11.54 17.81 21.38
N ALA A 102 -11.40 19.11 21.62
CA ALA A 102 -11.83 19.76 22.84
C ALA A 102 -13.27 20.30 22.78
N TYR A 103 -13.71 20.76 21.60
CA TYR A 103 -15.01 21.42 21.42
C TYR A 103 -15.93 20.69 20.43
N GLY A 104 -15.39 19.79 19.63
CA GLY A 104 -16.15 19.00 18.67
C GLY A 104 -16.48 17.58 19.16
N ASP A 105 -16.94 16.75 18.23
CA ASP A 105 -17.22 15.32 18.43
C ASP A 105 -15.93 14.46 18.50
N GLY A 106 -14.82 15.01 19.00
CA GLY A 106 -13.51 14.36 19.01
C GLY A 106 -13.51 12.98 19.66
N LEU A 107 -14.22 12.82 20.78
CA LEU A 107 -14.37 11.52 21.43
C LEU A 107 -15.09 10.49 20.54
N LYS A 108 -16.12 10.92 19.80
CA LYS A 108 -16.82 10.04 18.84
C LYS A 108 -15.90 9.63 17.70
N TRP A 109 -15.10 10.55 17.16
CA TRP A 109 -14.13 10.25 16.11
C TRP A 109 -13.03 9.28 16.58
N VAL A 110 -12.53 9.45 17.81
CA VAL A 110 -11.56 8.54 18.42
C VAL A 110 -12.18 7.15 18.63
N MET A 111 -13.38 7.08 19.20
CA MET A 111 -14.09 5.82 19.40
C MET A 111 -14.36 5.11 18.07
N LEU A 112 -14.88 5.81 17.07
CA LEU A 112 -15.10 5.27 15.73
C LEU A 112 -13.79 4.76 15.12
N GLY A 113 -12.72 5.56 15.16
CA GLY A 113 -11.40 5.17 14.65
C GLY A 113 -10.84 3.91 15.32
N LEU A 114 -10.98 3.81 16.65
CA LEU A 114 -10.61 2.62 17.41
C LEU A 114 -11.46 1.41 17.00
N THR A 115 -12.78 1.57 16.92
CA THR A 115 -13.70 0.50 16.55
C THR A 115 -13.42 -0.04 15.15
N ILE A 116 -13.29 0.82 14.14
CA ILE A 116 -13.04 0.41 12.75
C ILE A 116 -11.64 -0.18 12.53
N THR A 117 -10.70 0.07 13.45
CA THR A 117 -9.33 -0.48 13.36
C THR A 117 -9.20 -1.76 14.17
N LEU A 118 -9.66 -1.77 15.42
CA LEU A 118 -9.47 -2.92 16.31
C LEU A 118 -10.39 -4.08 15.95
N ILE A 119 -11.67 -3.81 15.64
CA ILE A 119 -12.63 -4.89 15.39
C ILE A 119 -12.21 -5.72 14.17
N PRO A 120 -11.92 -5.14 12.99
CA PRO A 120 -11.52 -5.95 11.84
C PRO A 120 -10.17 -6.62 12.03
N ALA A 121 -9.22 -5.99 12.74
CA ALA A 121 -7.93 -6.61 13.07
C ALA A 121 -8.10 -7.85 13.96
N ILE A 122 -8.94 -7.77 15.00
CA ILE A 122 -9.25 -8.89 15.90
C ILE A 122 -9.99 -10.00 15.13
N ILE A 123 -11.00 -9.65 14.34
CA ILE A 123 -11.74 -10.63 13.51
C ILE A 123 -10.77 -11.35 12.56
N MET A 124 -9.91 -10.60 11.87
CA MET A 124 -8.91 -11.17 10.96
C MET A 124 -7.95 -12.11 11.72
N GLY A 125 -7.48 -11.71 12.90
CA GLY A 125 -6.62 -12.54 13.74
C GLY A 125 -7.30 -13.82 14.21
N ILE A 126 -8.55 -13.73 14.67
CA ILE A 126 -9.36 -14.89 15.10
C ILE A 126 -9.60 -15.82 13.90
N VAL A 127 -10.05 -15.29 12.77
CA VAL A 127 -10.34 -16.09 11.57
C VAL A 127 -9.08 -16.80 11.09
N ALA A 128 -7.98 -16.07 10.94
CA ALA A 128 -6.71 -16.64 10.50
C ALA A 128 -6.16 -17.70 11.50
N ARG A 129 -6.36 -17.50 12.81
CA ARG A 129 -5.90 -18.44 13.83
C ARG A 129 -6.77 -19.68 13.97
N PHE A 130 -8.09 -19.53 13.98
CA PHE A 130 -9.02 -20.62 14.30
C PHE A 130 -9.48 -21.39 13.06
N PHE A 131 -9.74 -20.71 11.93
CA PHE A 131 -10.19 -21.37 10.71
C PHE A 131 -9.02 -21.81 9.83
N PHE A 132 -8.02 -20.93 9.63
CA PHE A 132 -6.87 -21.22 8.77
C PHE A 132 -5.67 -21.81 9.52
N LYS A 133 -5.70 -21.82 10.87
CA LYS A 133 -4.65 -22.39 11.74
C LYS A 133 -3.27 -21.80 11.49
N GLU A 134 -3.21 -20.54 11.07
CA GLU A 134 -1.96 -19.87 10.75
C GLU A 134 -1.13 -19.54 11.99
N ASN A 135 0.18 -19.40 11.80
CA ASN A 135 1.11 -19.01 12.86
C ASN A 135 1.06 -17.49 13.10
N PHE A 136 1.50 -17.06 14.29
CA PHE A 136 1.44 -15.65 14.70
C PHE A 136 2.16 -14.71 13.74
N LEU A 137 3.32 -15.10 13.21
CA LEU A 137 4.10 -14.28 12.28
C LEU A 137 3.35 -14.06 10.95
N THR A 138 2.71 -15.11 10.44
CA THR A 138 1.90 -15.05 9.22
C THR A 138 0.69 -14.16 9.44
N ILE A 139 -0.02 -14.33 10.58
CA ILE A 139 -1.16 -13.47 10.95
C ILE A 139 -0.76 -12.01 11.06
N ALA A 140 0.38 -11.72 11.72
CA ALA A 140 0.88 -10.35 11.84
C ALA A 140 1.28 -9.76 10.48
N GLY A 141 1.83 -10.58 9.58
CA GLY A 141 2.07 -10.22 8.17
C GLY A 141 0.78 -9.92 7.39
N LEU A 142 -0.25 -10.75 7.55
CA LEU A 142 -1.57 -10.56 6.92
C LEU A 142 -2.24 -9.26 7.40
N ILE A 143 -2.25 -9.01 8.71
CA ILE A 143 -2.84 -7.80 9.30
C ILE A 143 -2.03 -6.57 8.84
N SER A 144 -0.70 -6.58 8.98
CA SER A 144 0.13 -5.45 8.55
C SER A 144 0.00 -5.16 7.04
N GLY A 145 -0.12 -6.20 6.19
CA GLY A 145 -0.35 -6.07 4.75
C GLY A 145 -1.71 -5.47 4.42
N SER A 146 -2.75 -5.93 5.10
CA SER A 146 -4.13 -5.45 4.91
C SER A 146 -4.29 -3.99 5.31
N TYR A 147 -3.63 -3.57 6.40
CA TYR A 147 -3.63 -2.19 6.89
C TYR A 147 -2.56 -1.31 6.23
N MET A 148 -1.79 -1.86 5.28
CA MET A 148 -0.66 -1.17 4.62
C MET A 148 0.36 -0.59 5.63
N ASN A 149 0.49 -1.21 6.80
CA ASN A 149 1.30 -0.72 7.91
C ASN A 149 2.69 -1.36 7.89
N THR A 150 3.65 -0.66 7.28
CA THR A 150 5.05 -1.12 7.17
C THR A 150 5.77 -1.18 8.52
N SER A 151 5.36 -0.38 9.50
CA SER A 151 5.96 -0.38 10.85
C SER A 151 5.57 -1.63 11.63
N ALA A 152 4.32 -2.07 11.52
CA ALA A 152 3.86 -3.33 12.12
C ALA A 152 4.57 -4.56 11.51
N LEU A 153 4.87 -4.53 10.20
CA LEU A 153 5.67 -5.56 9.55
C LEU A 153 7.12 -5.57 10.08
N ALA A 154 7.76 -4.41 10.18
CA ALA A 154 9.12 -4.29 10.71
C ALA A 154 9.22 -4.83 12.14
N PHE A 155 8.24 -4.49 12.99
CA PHE A 155 8.14 -5.05 14.34
C PHE A 155 8.03 -6.58 14.33
N SER A 156 7.16 -7.13 13.47
CA SER A 156 6.94 -8.59 13.38
C SER A 156 8.18 -9.35 12.87
N ASN A 157 8.91 -8.79 11.92
CA ASN A 157 10.20 -9.32 11.46
C ASN A 157 11.29 -9.24 12.56
N GLY A 158 11.16 -8.31 13.51
CA GLY A 158 12.05 -8.24 14.67
C GLY A 158 11.84 -9.35 15.71
N LEU A 159 10.68 -10.00 15.71
CA LEU A 159 10.34 -11.07 16.67
C LEU A 159 10.96 -12.43 16.30
N SER A 160 11.28 -12.65 15.04
CA SER A 160 11.80 -13.93 14.55
C SER A 160 12.54 -13.76 13.22
N PRO A 161 13.62 -14.52 12.96
CA PRO A 161 14.31 -14.51 11.66
C PRO A 161 13.50 -15.16 10.52
N SER A 162 12.30 -15.69 10.80
CA SER A 162 11.43 -16.30 9.79
C SER A 162 10.87 -15.27 8.81
N GLN A 163 10.87 -15.61 7.51
CA GLN A 163 10.28 -14.76 6.46
C GLN A 163 8.75 -14.85 6.38
N ALA A 164 8.10 -15.61 7.26
CA ALA A 164 6.65 -15.83 7.23
C ALA A 164 5.83 -14.51 7.21
N ALA A 165 6.20 -13.54 8.04
CA ALA A 165 5.52 -12.24 8.09
C ALA A 165 5.69 -11.44 6.79
N THR A 166 6.91 -11.42 6.25
CA THR A 166 7.22 -10.73 4.98
C THR A 166 6.50 -11.35 3.79
N MET A 167 6.43 -12.69 3.73
CA MET A 167 5.72 -13.40 2.67
C MET A 167 4.21 -13.16 2.72
N ALA A 168 3.62 -13.19 3.91
CA ALA A 168 2.19 -12.90 4.10
C ALA A 168 1.83 -11.44 3.79
N TYR A 169 2.70 -10.49 4.15
CA TYR A 169 2.52 -9.10 3.77
C TYR A 169 2.53 -8.93 2.24
N ALA A 170 3.51 -9.52 1.56
CA ALA A 170 3.69 -9.39 0.13
C ALA A 170 2.52 -9.99 -0.69
N SER A 171 1.83 -11.01 -0.16
CA SER A 171 0.70 -11.64 -0.84
C SER A 171 -0.58 -10.79 -0.76
N VAL A 172 -0.84 -10.16 0.40
CA VAL A 172 -2.10 -9.40 0.61
C VAL A 172 -1.97 -7.94 0.20
N TYR A 173 -0.79 -7.33 0.33
CA TYR A 173 -0.61 -5.90 0.08
C TYR A 173 -1.09 -5.42 -1.30
N PRO A 174 -0.78 -6.08 -2.44
CA PRO A 174 -1.26 -5.64 -3.74
C PRO A 174 -2.78 -5.70 -3.86
N LEU A 175 -3.39 -6.79 -3.36
CA LEU A 175 -4.83 -6.98 -3.37
C LEU A 175 -5.53 -5.93 -2.50
N ALA A 176 -5.05 -5.71 -1.27
CA ALA A 176 -5.57 -4.70 -0.36
C ALA A 176 -5.51 -3.31 -1.00
N THR A 177 -4.38 -2.96 -1.63
CA THR A 177 -4.20 -1.66 -2.30
C THR A 177 -5.17 -1.47 -3.46
N LEU A 178 -5.37 -2.50 -4.28
CA LEU A 178 -6.37 -2.46 -5.36
C LEU A 178 -7.80 -2.30 -4.82
N LEU A 179 -8.17 -3.06 -3.78
CA LEU A 179 -9.49 -2.98 -3.18
C LEU A 179 -9.77 -1.61 -2.56
N THR A 180 -8.80 -1.01 -1.87
CA THR A 180 -8.94 0.35 -1.31
C THR A 180 -9.15 1.41 -2.40
N ILE A 181 -8.67 1.18 -3.62
CA ILE A 181 -8.89 2.08 -4.76
C ILE A 181 -10.26 1.83 -5.40
N LEU A 182 -10.61 0.57 -5.66
CA LEU A 182 -11.81 0.20 -6.40
C LEU A 182 -13.10 0.30 -5.59
N VAL A 183 -13.07 -0.12 -4.32
CA VAL A 183 -14.28 -0.19 -3.48
C VAL A 183 -14.95 1.18 -3.32
N PRO A 184 -14.25 2.28 -2.98
CA PRO A 184 -14.88 3.60 -2.91
C PRO A 184 -15.51 4.04 -4.23
N GLN A 185 -14.89 3.72 -5.36
CA GLN A 185 -15.39 4.07 -6.69
C GLN A 185 -16.67 3.31 -7.03
N ILE A 186 -16.71 2.01 -6.71
CA ILE A 186 -17.89 1.16 -6.87
C ILE A 186 -19.03 1.67 -5.98
N VAL A 187 -18.75 2.01 -4.72
CA VAL A 187 -19.75 2.55 -3.80
C VAL A 187 -20.34 3.86 -4.34
N VAL A 188 -19.50 4.79 -4.81
CA VAL A 188 -19.95 6.04 -5.42
C VAL A 188 -20.76 5.79 -6.69
N PHE A 189 -20.38 4.81 -7.51
CA PHE A 189 -21.13 4.41 -8.70
C PHE A 189 -22.55 3.94 -8.35
N PHE A 190 -22.69 3.05 -7.36
CA PHE A 190 -24.00 2.58 -6.91
C PHE A 190 -24.86 3.70 -6.30
N VAL A 191 -24.26 4.58 -5.50
CA VAL A 191 -24.98 5.71 -4.90
C VAL A 191 -25.53 6.65 -5.97
N LYS A 192 -24.75 6.94 -7.03
CA LYS A 192 -25.18 7.76 -8.17
C LYS A 192 -26.18 7.08 -9.12
N LEU A 193 -26.30 5.76 -9.08
CA LEU A 193 -27.28 5.02 -9.88
C LEU A 193 -28.66 5.03 -9.20
N ILE A 194 -28.69 5.15 -7.87
CA ILE A 194 -29.91 5.09 -7.05
C ILE A 194 -30.50 6.49 -6.76
N GLY A 195 -29.68 7.55 -6.79
CA GLY A 195 -30.08 8.95 -6.56
C GLY A 195 -30.08 9.76 -7.84
#